data_AF-A0A535J3M1-F1
#
_entry.id   AF-A0A535J3M1-F1
#
_cell.length_a   1.000
_cell.length_b   1.000
_cell.length_c   1.000
_cell.angle_alpha   90.00
_cell.angle_beta   90.00
_cell.angle_gamma   90.00
#
_symmetry.space_group_name_H-M   'P 1'
#
loop_
_entity.id
_entity.type
_entity.pdbx_description
1 polymer ?
#
loop_
_entity_poly.entity_id
_entity_poly.type
_entity_poly.pdbx_seq_one_letter_code
_entity_poly.pdbx_strand_id
1 'polypeptide(L)'
;MHDPEGSEYDRLFYPFLFEGGKASIEDVLAQVRHSTLEKCREVIALRRATLEHSGRQIVAAGQAMAQAFAKGATLLAFGNGGSTTDAQDLVAELINPPFPGWSSLPAIALTNDIAVVTAVGNDVGFDNVYARQVIAFGRPGDIAFGISTSGNSTNVIVAFEQAKKQGLLTVGLAGYDGGKTMRSSAVDFCILSPSAHIPRIQEAQATAYHALLEVIHALLSATTQNNPGHP
;
A
#
# COMPACT_ATOMS: atom_id res chain seq x y z
N MET A 1 -35.43 -21.82 -17.40
CA MET A 1 -34.71 -23.07 -17.70
C MET A 1 -33.24 -22.74 -17.52
N HIS A 2 -32.68 -22.99 -16.33
CA HIS A 2 -31.28 -22.68 -16.05
C HIS A 2 -30.46 -23.79 -16.68
N ASP A 3 -29.62 -23.45 -17.66
CA ASP A 3 -28.74 -24.43 -18.30
C ASP A 3 -27.69 -24.87 -17.26
N PRO A 4 -27.71 -26.13 -16.80
CA PRO A 4 -26.77 -26.63 -15.80
C PRO A 4 -25.33 -26.71 -16.33
N GLU A 5 -25.14 -26.45 -17.63
CA GLU A 5 -23.88 -26.60 -18.32
C GLU A 5 -23.02 -25.32 -18.41
N GLY A 6 -23.55 -24.14 -18.08
CA GLY A 6 -22.85 -22.85 -18.16
C GLY A 6 -22.55 -22.38 -19.60
N SER A 7 -22.35 -21.08 -19.82
CA SER A 7 -21.98 -20.57 -21.14
C SER A 7 -20.54 -20.93 -21.53
N GLU A 8 -20.22 -20.86 -22.83
CA GLU A 8 -18.84 -21.05 -23.33
C GLU A 8 -17.84 -20.10 -22.64
N TYR A 9 -18.28 -18.86 -22.33
CA TYR A 9 -17.48 -17.90 -21.56
C TYR A 9 -17.26 -18.35 -20.11
N ASP A 10 -18.27 -18.92 -19.45
CA ASP A 10 -18.14 -19.39 -18.07
C ASP A 10 -17.12 -20.53 -17.97
N ARG A 11 -17.08 -21.42 -18.98
CA ARG A 11 -16.11 -22.51 -19.06
C ARG A 11 -14.70 -22.02 -19.38
N LEU A 12 -14.58 -20.97 -20.19
CA LEU A 12 -13.29 -20.36 -20.52
C LEU A 12 -12.67 -19.67 -19.30
N PHE A 13 -13.47 -18.97 -18.50
CA PHE A 13 -12.98 -18.19 -17.36
C PHE A 13 -12.95 -18.98 -16.04
N TYR A 14 -13.79 -20.00 -15.89
CA TYR A 14 -13.93 -20.78 -14.66
C TYR A 14 -13.98 -22.31 -14.91
N PRO A 15 -12.99 -22.90 -15.61
CA PRO A 15 -13.00 -24.32 -16.00
C PRO A 15 -13.15 -25.29 -14.82
N PHE A 16 -12.62 -24.91 -13.65
CA PHE A 16 -12.66 -25.70 -12.41
C PHE A 16 -14.07 -25.91 -11.82
N LEU A 17 -15.07 -25.12 -12.21
CA LEU A 17 -16.47 -25.33 -11.80
C LEU A 17 -17.13 -26.47 -12.57
N PHE A 18 -16.57 -26.87 -13.71
CA PHE A 18 -17.14 -27.83 -14.65
C PHE A 18 -16.34 -29.13 -14.76
N GLU A 19 -15.10 -29.16 -14.26
CA GLU A 19 -14.27 -30.36 -14.15
C GLU A 19 -14.70 -31.19 -12.92
N GLY A 20 -15.77 -31.96 -13.09
CA GLY A 20 -16.39 -32.77 -12.04
C GLY A 20 -15.46 -33.80 -11.41
N GLY A 21 -14.92 -33.49 -10.23
CA GLY A 21 -14.32 -34.45 -9.30
C GLY A 21 -15.24 -34.67 -8.10
N LYS A 22 -15.62 -35.94 -7.82
CA LYS A 22 -16.35 -36.32 -6.59
C LYS A 22 -15.40 -36.33 -5.38
N ALA A 23 -14.91 -35.17 -4.96
CA ALA A 23 -14.31 -35.05 -3.63
C ALA A 23 -15.42 -35.09 -2.57
N SER A 24 -15.23 -35.84 -1.48
CA SER A 24 -16.20 -35.78 -0.38
C SER A 24 -16.17 -34.39 0.25
N ILE A 25 -17.31 -33.92 0.76
CA ILE A 25 -17.37 -32.62 1.46
C ILE A 25 -16.37 -32.59 2.62
N GLU A 26 -16.19 -33.71 3.31
CA GLU A 26 -15.23 -33.86 4.41
C GLU A 26 -13.79 -33.64 3.95
N ASP A 27 -13.38 -34.25 2.83
CA ASP A 27 -12.04 -34.07 2.26
C ASP A 27 -11.80 -32.63 1.79
N VAL A 28 -12.79 -32.02 1.15
CA VAL A 28 -12.72 -30.61 0.72
C VAL A 28 -12.56 -29.70 1.94
N LEU A 29 -13.35 -29.90 2.99
CA LEU A 29 -13.25 -29.11 4.22
C LEU A 29 -11.89 -29.30 4.91
N ALA A 30 -11.36 -30.52 4.93
CA ALA A 30 -10.04 -30.79 5.48
C ALA A 30 -8.93 -30.07 4.70
N GLN A 31 -8.98 -30.09 3.37
CA GLN A 31 -8.03 -29.39 2.50
C GLN A 31 -8.13 -27.87 2.64
N VAL A 32 -9.35 -27.32 2.68
CA VAL A 32 -9.58 -25.88 2.90
C VAL A 32 -9.04 -25.45 4.26
N ARG A 33 -9.31 -26.22 5.32
CA ARG A 33 -8.77 -25.96 6.66
C ARG A 33 -7.24 -25.97 6.65
N HIS A 34 -6.63 -27.00 6.07
CA HIS A 34 -5.18 -27.10 5.97
C HIS A 34 -4.59 -25.89 5.22
N SER A 35 -5.11 -25.57 4.04
CA SER A 35 -4.64 -24.43 3.24
C SER A 35 -4.80 -23.10 3.98
N THR A 36 -5.90 -22.91 4.70
CA THR A 36 -6.14 -21.68 5.48
C THR A 36 -5.12 -21.53 6.60
N LEU A 37 -4.87 -22.60 7.37
CA LEU A 37 -3.88 -22.58 8.45
C LEU A 37 -2.46 -22.35 7.92
N GLU A 38 -2.09 -22.93 6.77
CA GLU A 38 -0.81 -22.65 6.11
C GLU A 38 -0.68 -21.19 5.68
N LYS A 39 -1.71 -20.61 5.07
CA LYS A 39 -1.72 -19.18 4.68
C LYS A 39 -1.60 -18.24 5.89
N CYS A 40 -2.19 -18.61 7.04
CA CYS A 40 -2.00 -17.87 8.29
C CYS A 40 -0.57 -17.97 8.82
N ARG A 41 0.06 -19.16 8.74
CA ARG A 41 1.47 -19.33 9.11
C ARG A 41 2.39 -18.53 8.18
N GLU A 42 2.10 -18.54 6.88
CA GLU A 42 2.87 -17.83 5.86
C GLU A 42 2.90 -16.32 6.11
N VAL A 43 1.75 -15.68 6.40
CA VAL A 43 1.76 -14.23 6.70
C VAL A 43 2.49 -13.91 8.00
N ILE A 44 2.38 -14.77 9.03
CA ILE A 44 3.11 -14.56 10.28
C ILE A 44 4.62 -14.62 10.04
N ALA A 45 5.08 -15.61 9.26
CA ALA A 45 6.48 -15.71 8.87
C ALA A 45 6.93 -14.50 8.04
N LEU A 46 6.10 -14.06 7.08
CA LEU A 46 6.41 -12.90 6.26
C LEU A 46 6.52 -11.61 7.08
N ARG A 47 5.61 -11.36 8.04
CA ARG A 47 5.68 -10.19 8.93
C ARG A 47 6.98 -10.16 9.74
N ARG A 48 7.46 -11.33 10.20
CA ARG A 48 8.78 -11.44 10.86
C ARG A 48 9.91 -11.11 9.89
N ALA A 49 9.90 -11.66 8.68
CA ALA A 49 10.90 -11.37 7.66
C ALA A 49 10.92 -9.89 7.25
N THR A 50 9.76 -9.24 7.11
CA THR A 50 9.63 -7.79 6.86
C THR A 50 10.28 -6.99 7.99
N LEU A 51 10.04 -7.36 9.26
CA LEU A 51 10.66 -6.69 10.40
C LEU A 51 12.18 -6.87 10.43
N GLU A 52 12.67 -8.08 10.16
CA GLU A 52 14.11 -8.36 10.12
C GLU A 52 14.81 -7.58 9.00
N HIS A 53 14.18 -7.47 7.82
CA HIS A 53 14.76 -6.77 6.68
C HIS A 53 14.64 -5.24 6.78
N SER A 54 13.46 -4.74 7.13
CA SER A 54 13.10 -3.33 7.00
C SER A 54 12.75 -2.64 8.32
N GLY A 55 12.91 -3.28 9.49
CA GLY A 55 12.56 -2.68 10.78
C GLY A 55 13.24 -1.33 11.04
N ARG A 56 14.54 -1.21 10.70
CA ARG A 56 15.25 0.09 10.79
C ARG A 56 14.71 1.13 9.82
N GLN A 57 14.33 0.71 8.61
CA GLN A 57 13.74 1.61 7.61
C GLN A 57 12.34 2.07 8.00
N ILE A 58 11.53 1.21 8.62
CA ILE A 58 10.20 1.59 9.14
C ILE A 58 10.35 2.73 10.16
N VAL A 59 11.25 2.58 11.13
CA VAL A 59 11.48 3.63 12.13
C VAL A 59 12.01 4.92 11.48
N ALA A 60 13.00 4.81 10.59
CA ALA A 60 13.59 5.98 9.93
C ALA A 60 12.60 6.71 9.00
N ALA A 61 11.78 5.97 8.25
CA ALA A 61 10.72 6.51 7.41
C ALA A 61 9.65 7.19 8.27
N GLY A 62 9.18 6.54 9.34
CA GLY A 62 8.20 7.12 10.27
C GLY A 62 8.72 8.41 10.91
N GLN A 63 10.00 8.47 11.29
CA GLN A 63 10.64 9.69 11.78
C GLN A 63 10.67 10.81 10.74
N ALA A 64 11.06 10.49 9.50
CA ALA A 64 11.11 11.47 8.41
C ALA A 64 9.69 11.99 8.06
N MET A 65 8.70 11.09 8.04
CA MET A 65 7.29 11.44 7.81
C MET A 65 6.75 12.32 8.95
N ALA A 66 7.02 11.98 10.21
CA ALA A 66 6.63 12.81 11.36
C ALA A 66 7.22 14.22 11.29
N GLN A 67 8.50 14.34 10.91
CA GLN A 67 9.15 15.64 10.72
C GLN A 67 8.55 16.43 9.56
N ALA A 68 8.15 15.77 8.48
CA ALA A 68 7.45 16.42 7.37
C ALA A 68 6.07 16.92 7.81
N PHE A 69 5.27 16.07 8.48
CA PHE A 69 3.96 16.47 9.01
C PHE A 69 4.04 17.61 10.02
N ALA A 70 5.04 17.62 10.91
CA ALA A 70 5.28 18.71 11.86
C ALA A 70 5.57 20.06 11.16
N LYS A 71 5.97 20.03 9.88
CA LYS A 71 6.19 21.20 9.02
C LYS A 71 5.00 21.51 8.11
N GLY A 72 3.87 20.82 8.28
CA GLY A 72 2.65 21.03 7.50
C GLY A 72 2.55 20.25 6.20
N ALA A 73 3.35 19.20 6.02
CA ALA A 73 3.30 18.35 4.83
C ALA A 73 1.94 17.67 4.65
N THR A 74 1.50 17.52 3.40
CA THR A 74 0.39 16.65 2.98
C THR A 74 0.94 15.34 2.42
N LEU A 75 0.31 14.22 2.73
CA LEU A 75 0.66 12.92 2.16
C LEU A 75 -0.20 12.58 0.94
N LEU A 76 0.44 12.19 -0.16
CA LEU A 76 -0.20 11.70 -1.38
C LEU A 76 0.05 10.19 -1.53
N ALA A 77 -1.00 9.38 -1.31
CA ALA A 77 -0.91 7.92 -1.37
C ALA A 77 -1.39 7.37 -2.71
N PHE A 78 -0.70 6.35 -3.24
CA PHE A 78 -1.07 5.70 -4.51
C PHE A 78 -0.58 4.25 -4.61
N GLY A 79 -1.29 3.44 -5.39
CA GLY A 79 -0.99 2.03 -5.62
C GLY A 79 -2.05 1.39 -6.55
N ASN A 80 -1.77 0.18 -7.06
CA ASN A 80 -2.65 -0.51 -8.01
C ASN A 80 -3.38 -1.71 -7.39
N GLY A 81 -4.60 -2.00 -7.84
CA GLY A 81 -5.35 -3.19 -7.41
C GLY A 81 -5.63 -3.17 -5.90
N GLY A 82 -5.33 -4.24 -5.17
CA GLY A 82 -5.48 -4.21 -3.70
C GLY A 82 -4.56 -3.18 -3.01
N SER A 83 -3.46 -2.77 -3.64
CA SER A 83 -2.66 -1.65 -3.10
C SER A 83 -3.38 -0.30 -3.20
N THR A 84 -4.43 -0.19 -4.00
CA THR A 84 -5.36 0.96 -3.97
C THR A 84 -6.10 1.01 -2.64
N THR A 85 -6.59 -0.13 -2.16
CA THR A 85 -7.34 -0.18 -0.89
C THR A 85 -6.42 0.12 0.29
N ASP A 86 -5.18 -0.37 0.26
CA ASP A 86 -4.17 -0.04 1.28
C ASP A 86 -3.84 1.46 1.29
N ALA A 87 -3.70 2.09 0.11
CA ALA A 87 -3.46 3.53 0.01
C ALA A 87 -4.64 4.36 0.54
N GLN A 88 -5.87 3.89 0.33
CA GLN A 88 -7.08 4.51 0.85
C GLN A 88 -7.21 4.34 2.36
N ASP A 89 -6.91 3.15 2.87
CA ASP A 89 -6.94 2.83 4.30
C ASP A 89 -5.95 3.72 5.07
N LEU A 90 -4.71 3.81 4.59
CA LEU A 90 -3.69 4.72 5.13
C LEU A 90 -4.20 6.17 5.21
N VAL A 91 -4.82 6.66 4.14
CA VAL A 91 -5.34 8.04 4.09
C VAL A 91 -6.53 8.21 5.03
N ALA A 92 -7.43 7.22 5.11
CA ALA A 92 -8.57 7.26 6.00
C ALA A 92 -8.14 7.32 7.48
N GLU A 93 -7.13 6.54 7.87
CA GLU A 93 -6.60 6.55 9.23
C GLU A 93 -5.79 7.82 9.55
N LEU A 94 -5.11 8.44 8.58
CA LEU A 94 -4.47 9.74 8.80
C LEU A 94 -5.52 10.85 9.04
N ILE A 95 -6.60 10.86 8.27
CA ILE A 95 -7.65 11.88 8.37
C ILE A 95 -8.51 11.65 9.62
N ASN A 96 -8.81 10.39 9.93
CA ASN A 96 -9.62 9.98 11.08
C ASN A 96 -8.89 8.91 11.91
N PRO A 97 -7.93 9.31 12.76
CA PRO A 97 -7.12 8.38 13.54
C PRO A 97 -7.95 7.47 14.45
N PRO A 98 -7.67 6.16 14.50
CA PRO A 98 -8.49 5.21 15.26
C PRO A 98 -8.24 5.24 16.78
N PHE A 99 -7.17 5.90 17.22
CA PHE A 99 -6.76 5.92 18.63
C PHE A 99 -6.95 7.29 19.30
N PRO A 100 -7.45 7.32 20.55
CA PRO A 100 -7.51 8.56 21.34
C PRO A 100 -6.13 9.22 21.47
N GLY A 101 -6.09 10.54 21.28
CA GLY A 101 -4.86 11.35 21.40
C GLY A 101 -4.05 11.48 20.10
N TRP A 102 -4.39 10.73 19.04
CA TRP A 102 -3.84 10.96 17.70
C TRP A 102 -4.60 12.11 17.02
N SER A 103 -3.87 13.04 16.41
CA SER A 103 -4.46 14.19 15.69
C SER A 103 -4.57 13.89 14.20
N SER A 104 -5.63 14.38 13.54
CA SER A 104 -5.78 14.25 12.10
C SER A 104 -4.61 14.87 11.33
N LEU A 105 -4.16 14.20 10.28
CA LEU A 105 -3.07 14.61 9.41
C LEU A 105 -3.57 14.74 7.96
N PRO A 106 -3.10 15.75 7.21
CA PRO A 106 -3.56 15.98 5.84
C PRO A 106 -3.03 14.90 4.89
N ALA A 107 -3.94 14.20 4.21
CA ALA A 107 -3.60 13.14 3.27
C ALA A 107 -4.63 13.01 2.14
N ILE A 108 -4.19 12.55 0.97
CA ILE A 108 -5.02 12.35 -0.23
C ILE A 108 -4.63 11.01 -0.87
N ALA A 109 -5.62 10.13 -1.11
CA ALA A 109 -5.43 8.95 -1.94
C ALA A 109 -5.68 9.33 -3.40
N LEU A 110 -4.65 9.28 -4.24
CA LEU A 110 -4.72 9.63 -5.68
C LEU A 110 -5.53 8.62 -6.51
N THR A 111 -6.11 7.62 -5.84
CA THR A 111 -6.94 6.57 -6.41
C THR A 111 -8.44 6.83 -6.22
N ASN A 112 -8.83 7.82 -5.42
CA ASN A 112 -10.23 8.04 -5.04
C ASN A 112 -11.09 8.63 -6.17
N ASP A 113 -10.53 9.57 -6.94
CA ASP A 113 -11.28 10.19 -8.03
C ASP A 113 -11.20 9.33 -9.29
N ILE A 114 -12.19 8.45 -9.45
CA ILE A 114 -12.25 7.55 -10.60
C ILE A 114 -12.38 8.31 -11.93
N ALA A 115 -12.98 9.50 -11.94
CA ALA A 115 -13.08 10.31 -13.15
C ALA A 115 -11.70 10.81 -13.57
N VAL A 116 -10.86 11.24 -12.62
CA VAL A 116 -9.47 11.62 -12.88
C VAL A 116 -8.63 10.41 -13.33
N VAL A 117 -8.73 9.28 -12.63
CA VAL A 117 -7.96 8.08 -12.97
C VAL A 117 -8.29 7.58 -14.38
N THR A 118 -9.58 7.52 -14.73
CA THR A 118 -10.02 7.04 -16.05
C THR A 118 -9.70 8.03 -17.16
N ALA A 119 -9.87 9.33 -16.94
CA ALA A 119 -9.53 10.36 -17.92
C ALA A 119 -8.02 10.36 -18.22
N VAL A 120 -7.16 10.40 -17.19
CA VAL A 120 -5.70 10.38 -17.40
C VAL A 120 -5.26 9.05 -18.01
N GLY A 121 -5.83 7.93 -17.55
CA GLY A 121 -5.52 6.61 -18.08
C GLY A 121 -5.84 6.48 -19.57
N ASN A 122 -6.97 7.02 -20.01
CA ASN A 122 -7.39 7.02 -21.41
C ASN A 122 -6.60 8.02 -22.28
N ASP A 123 -6.45 9.26 -21.81
CA ASP A 123 -5.97 10.37 -22.64
C ASP A 123 -4.44 10.53 -22.65
N VAL A 124 -3.77 10.12 -21.57
CA VAL A 124 -2.31 10.31 -21.36
C VAL A 124 -1.59 8.97 -21.19
N GLY A 125 -2.33 7.91 -20.90
CA GLY A 125 -1.80 6.57 -20.65
C GLY A 125 -1.71 6.24 -19.17
N PHE A 126 -1.97 4.98 -18.85
CA PHE A 126 -2.08 4.51 -17.46
C PHE A 126 -0.78 4.65 -16.66
N ASP A 127 0.37 4.71 -17.32
CA ASP A 127 1.67 4.96 -16.69
C ASP A 127 1.78 6.35 -16.03
N ASN A 128 0.91 7.30 -16.39
CA ASN A 128 0.97 8.68 -15.91
C ASN A 128 -0.11 9.04 -14.88
N VAL A 129 -0.99 8.10 -14.50
CA VAL A 129 -2.19 8.37 -13.68
C VAL A 129 -1.89 9.02 -12.33
N TYR A 130 -0.81 8.59 -11.67
CA TYR A 130 -0.40 9.16 -10.38
C TYR A 130 0.53 10.35 -10.56
N ALA A 131 1.48 10.29 -11.49
CA ALA A 131 2.43 11.38 -11.74
C ALA A 131 1.71 12.69 -12.13
N ARG A 132 0.63 12.61 -12.92
CA ARG A 132 -0.17 13.78 -13.29
C ARG A 132 -0.81 14.45 -12.08
N GLN A 133 -1.27 13.65 -11.12
CA GLN A 133 -1.86 14.15 -9.87
C GLN A 133 -0.79 14.66 -8.90
N VAL A 134 0.39 14.04 -8.83
CA VAL A 134 1.55 14.55 -8.06
C VAL A 134 1.99 15.92 -8.58
N ILE A 135 1.98 16.15 -9.89
CA ILE A 135 2.25 17.48 -10.48
C ILE A 135 1.24 18.52 -9.99
N ALA A 136 -0.03 18.15 -9.90
CA ALA A 136 -1.11 19.07 -9.54
C ALA A 136 -1.12 19.39 -8.04
N PHE A 137 -0.99 18.37 -7.19
CA PHE A 137 -1.18 18.49 -5.74
C PHE A 137 0.12 18.64 -4.96
N GLY A 138 1.21 18.01 -5.40
CA GLY A 138 2.44 17.92 -4.61
C GLY A 138 3.19 19.24 -4.47
N ARG A 139 3.57 19.59 -3.25
CA ARG A 139 4.42 20.73 -2.91
C ARG A 139 5.76 20.28 -2.32
N PRO A 140 6.83 21.08 -2.43
CA PRO A 140 8.08 20.77 -1.76
C PRO A 140 7.86 20.55 -0.25
N GLY A 141 8.39 19.45 0.28
CA GLY A 141 8.18 19.05 1.67
C GLY A 141 6.99 18.12 1.93
N ASP A 142 6.09 17.94 0.95
CA ASP A 142 5.02 16.92 1.02
C ASP A 142 5.58 15.50 0.97
N ILE A 143 4.72 14.51 1.19
CA ILE A 143 5.08 13.10 1.19
C ILE A 143 4.39 12.39 0.02
N ALA A 144 5.14 11.62 -0.75
CA ALA A 144 4.61 10.68 -1.74
C ALA A 144 4.75 9.26 -1.19
N PHE A 145 3.62 8.57 -1.01
CA PHE A 145 3.55 7.22 -0.46
C PHE A 145 3.04 6.23 -1.50
N GLY A 146 3.94 5.44 -2.09
CA GLY A 146 3.60 4.51 -3.16
C GLY A 146 3.61 3.05 -2.72
N ILE A 147 2.59 2.29 -3.09
CA ILE A 147 2.44 0.87 -2.74
C ILE A 147 2.44 0.04 -4.03
N SER A 148 3.40 -0.88 -4.15
CA SER A 148 3.49 -1.83 -5.27
C SER A 148 3.94 -3.19 -4.77
N THR A 149 3.05 -4.18 -4.78
CA THR A 149 3.40 -5.55 -4.34
C THR A 149 4.55 -6.16 -5.14
N SER A 150 4.72 -5.79 -6.41
CA SER A 150 5.84 -6.23 -7.26
C SER A 150 7.09 -5.35 -7.18
N GLY A 151 6.97 -4.12 -6.67
CA GLY A 151 8.00 -3.09 -6.77
C GLY A 151 8.30 -2.64 -8.22
N ASN A 152 7.50 -3.04 -9.21
CA ASN A 152 7.79 -2.84 -10.63
C ASN A 152 6.68 -2.11 -11.40
N SER A 153 5.63 -1.66 -10.71
CA SER A 153 4.53 -0.89 -11.32
C SER A 153 5.04 0.41 -11.94
N THR A 154 5.02 0.53 -13.27
CA THR A 154 5.54 1.71 -13.99
C THR A 154 4.90 3.01 -13.50
N ASN A 155 3.57 3.05 -13.36
CA ASN A 155 2.85 4.23 -12.88
C ASN A 155 3.23 4.69 -11.45
N VAL A 156 3.61 3.76 -10.57
CA VAL A 156 4.11 4.07 -9.22
C VAL A 156 5.54 4.64 -9.30
N ILE A 157 6.41 4.04 -10.14
CA ILE A 157 7.79 4.52 -10.33
C ILE A 157 7.82 5.93 -10.92
N VAL A 158 7.04 6.18 -11.97
CA VAL A 158 6.98 7.50 -12.62
C VAL A 158 6.47 8.56 -11.62
N ALA A 159 5.53 8.21 -10.74
CA ALA A 159 5.07 9.11 -9.69
C ALA A 159 6.14 9.40 -8.64
N PHE A 160 6.94 8.42 -8.23
CA PHE A 160 8.09 8.66 -7.36
C PHE A 160 9.13 9.56 -8.01
N GLU A 161 9.48 9.33 -9.27
CA GLU A 161 10.40 10.19 -10.01
C GLU A 161 9.91 11.64 -10.08
N GLN A 162 8.61 11.82 -10.28
CA GLN A 162 8.00 13.14 -10.31
C GLN A 162 7.96 13.79 -8.92
N ALA A 163 7.59 13.04 -7.89
CA ALA A 163 7.60 13.49 -6.49
C ALA A 163 9.01 13.95 -6.06
N LYS A 164 10.05 13.17 -6.40
CA LYS A 164 11.44 13.50 -6.10
C LYS A 164 11.86 14.80 -6.78
N LYS A 165 11.49 15.02 -8.05
CA LYS A 165 11.76 16.27 -8.78
C LYS A 165 11.09 17.49 -8.13
N GLN A 166 9.92 17.30 -7.51
CA GLN A 166 9.18 18.35 -6.79
C GLN A 166 9.63 18.53 -5.33
N GLY A 167 10.60 17.75 -4.85
CA GLY A 167 11.12 17.87 -3.48
C GLY A 167 10.21 17.26 -2.42
N LEU A 168 9.40 16.25 -2.79
CA LEU A 168 8.64 15.46 -1.83
C LEU A 168 9.54 14.39 -1.19
N LEU A 169 9.24 14.05 0.06
CA LEU A 169 9.74 12.84 0.71
C LEU A 169 9.06 11.62 0.06
N THR A 170 9.83 10.63 -0.36
CA THR A 170 9.32 9.46 -1.09
C THR A 170 9.43 8.18 -0.27
N VAL A 171 8.30 7.54 0.01
CA VAL A 171 8.21 6.30 0.79
C VAL A 171 7.49 5.23 -0.01
N GLY A 172 8.13 4.07 -0.17
CA GLY A 172 7.63 2.95 -0.95
C GLY A 172 7.43 1.68 -0.13
N LEU A 173 6.33 0.98 -0.40
CA LEU A 173 6.14 -0.40 0.03
C LEU A 173 6.29 -1.34 -1.17
N ALA A 174 7.17 -2.34 -1.03
CA ALA A 174 7.44 -3.31 -2.09
C ALA A 174 7.42 -4.75 -1.59
N GLY A 175 7.12 -5.70 -2.48
CA GLY A 175 7.29 -7.13 -2.24
C GLY A 175 8.39 -7.74 -3.13
N TYR A 176 8.44 -9.07 -3.24
CA TYR A 176 9.48 -9.80 -3.98
C TYR A 176 10.89 -9.39 -3.54
N ASP A 177 11.73 -8.93 -4.47
CA ASP A 177 13.08 -8.40 -4.28
C ASP A 177 13.10 -6.87 -4.16
N GLY A 178 11.93 -6.24 -4.07
CA GLY A 178 11.77 -4.79 -4.04
C GLY A 178 11.69 -4.12 -5.41
N GLY A 179 12.00 -4.84 -6.50
CA GLY A 179 11.85 -4.37 -7.87
C GLY A 179 12.58 -3.05 -8.15
N LYS A 180 12.06 -2.31 -9.14
CA LYS A 180 12.52 -0.96 -9.47
C LYS A 180 12.34 0.02 -8.30
N THR A 181 11.31 -0.14 -7.47
CA THR A 181 11.04 0.75 -6.33
C THR A 181 12.24 0.79 -5.38
N MET A 182 12.78 -0.37 -5.00
CA MET A 182 13.91 -0.44 -4.07
C MET A 182 15.23 0.05 -4.68
N ARG A 183 15.39 -0.07 -6.01
CA ARG A 183 16.61 0.32 -6.73
C ARG A 183 16.61 1.77 -7.21
N SER A 184 15.46 2.44 -7.16
CA SER A 184 15.31 3.80 -7.68
C SER A 184 15.87 4.82 -6.70
N SER A 185 16.70 5.74 -7.19
CA SER A 185 17.15 6.92 -6.43
C SER A 185 16.02 7.94 -6.16
N ALA A 186 14.84 7.73 -6.76
CA ALA A 186 13.65 8.53 -6.51
C ALA A 186 12.82 8.03 -5.31
N VAL A 187 13.28 6.99 -4.59
CA VAL A 187 12.61 6.46 -3.40
C VAL A 187 13.57 6.58 -2.22
N ASP A 188 13.24 7.44 -1.26
CA ASP A 188 14.09 7.71 -0.08
C ASP A 188 14.05 6.54 0.91
N PHE A 189 12.87 5.97 1.10
CA PHE A 189 12.65 4.81 1.97
C PHE A 189 11.84 3.75 1.24
N CYS A 190 12.35 2.52 1.18
CA CYS A 190 11.62 1.38 0.64
C CYS A 190 11.52 0.28 1.70
N ILE A 191 10.30 -0.07 2.11
CA ILE A 191 10.02 -1.15 3.06
C ILE A 191 9.67 -2.41 2.26
N LEU A 192 10.43 -3.48 2.49
CA LEU A 192 10.33 -4.72 1.74
C LEU A 192 9.59 -5.80 2.51
N SER A 193 8.59 -6.41 1.87
CA SER A 193 7.93 -7.64 2.30
C SER A 193 8.37 -8.81 1.39
N PRO A 194 9.45 -9.54 1.75
CA PRO A 194 10.13 -10.47 0.83
C PRO A 194 9.35 -11.77 0.61
N SER A 195 8.32 -11.69 -0.25
CA SER A 195 7.51 -12.83 -0.70
C SER A 195 7.12 -12.64 -2.16
N ALA A 196 6.84 -13.75 -2.85
CA ALA A 196 6.25 -13.75 -4.19
C ALA A 196 4.71 -13.92 -4.15
N HIS A 197 4.13 -14.15 -2.98
CA HIS A 197 2.70 -14.42 -2.84
C HIS A 197 1.93 -13.12 -2.55
N ILE A 198 1.38 -12.51 -3.60
CA ILE A 198 0.79 -11.16 -3.58
C ILE A 198 -0.18 -10.90 -2.42
N PRO A 199 -1.16 -11.78 -2.11
CA PRO A 199 -2.05 -11.56 -0.97
C PRO A 199 -1.31 -11.49 0.38
N ARG A 200 -0.23 -12.26 0.58
CA ARG A 200 0.57 -12.17 1.80
C ARG A 200 1.37 -10.87 1.85
N ILE A 201 1.90 -10.44 0.70
CA ILE A 201 2.61 -9.16 0.58
C ILE A 201 1.69 -8.02 1.05
N GLN A 202 0.44 -8.00 0.60
CA GLN A 202 -0.56 -7.01 1.02
C GLN A 202 -0.82 -7.05 2.53
N GLU A 203 -1.06 -8.23 3.11
CA GLU A 203 -1.27 -8.38 4.56
C GLU A 203 -0.05 -7.96 5.41
N ALA A 204 1.16 -8.09 4.89
CA ALA A 204 2.39 -7.61 5.54
C ALA A 204 2.63 -6.11 5.32
N GLN A 205 2.30 -5.57 4.14
CA GLN A 205 2.32 -4.14 3.84
C GLN A 205 1.33 -3.36 4.71
N ALA A 206 0.16 -3.94 4.99
CA ALA A 206 -0.81 -3.42 5.96
C ALA A 206 -0.19 -3.21 7.34
N THR A 207 0.45 -4.26 7.86
CA THR A 207 1.19 -4.15 9.12
C THR A 207 2.29 -3.09 9.07
N ALA A 208 2.99 -2.94 7.95
CA ALA A 208 4.05 -1.97 7.82
C ALA A 208 3.53 -0.52 7.84
N TYR A 209 2.44 -0.19 7.12
CA TYR A 209 1.91 1.18 7.16
C TYR A 209 1.21 1.50 8.48
N HIS A 210 0.57 0.52 9.13
CA HIS A 210 0.04 0.69 10.49
C HIS A 210 1.16 1.00 11.49
N ALA A 211 2.29 0.29 11.41
CA ALA A 211 3.46 0.59 12.24
C ALA A 211 4.06 1.98 11.95
N LEU A 212 4.05 2.44 10.70
CA LEU A 212 4.46 3.80 10.36
C LEU A 212 3.56 4.85 11.02
N LEU A 213 2.23 4.66 11.00
CA LEU A 213 1.28 5.55 11.66
C LEU A 213 1.56 5.63 13.17
N GLU A 214 1.79 4.50 13.83
CA GLU A 214 2.16 4.47 15.24
C GLU A 214 3.43 5.28 15.52
N VAL A 215 4.48 5.11 14.72
CA VAL A 215 5.73 5.88 14.86
C VAL A 215 5.48 7.37 14.64
N ILE A 216 4.72 7.74 13.61
CA ILE A 216 4.40 9.13 13.27
C ILE A 216 3.71 9.80 14.45
N HIS A 217 2.62 9.20 14.95
CA HIS A 217 1.84 9.80 16.03
C HIS A 217 2.59 9.81 17.36
N ALA A 218 3.35 8.77 17.70
CA ALA A 218 4.18 8.76 18.91
C ALA A 218 5.15 9.96 18.95
N LEU A 219 5.78 10.28 17.81
CA LEU A 219 6.74 11.38 17.70
C LEU A 219 6.06 12.77 17.70
N LEU A 220 4.91 12.89 17.04
CA LEU A 220 4.14 14.13 17.05
C LEU A 220 3.60 14.43 18.45
N SER A 221 3.04 13.44 19.15
CA SER A 221 2.54 13.60 20.53
C SER A 221 3.65 13.97 21.51
N ALA A 222 4.84 13.35 21.40
CA ALA A 222 5.99 13.70 22.25
C ALA A 222 6.48 15.13 22.03
N THR A 223 6.38 15.65 20.80
CA THR A 223 6.75 17.03 20.48
C THR A 223 5.76 18.03 21.09
N THR A 224 4.45 17.73 21.02
CA THR A 224 3.40 18.57 21.61
C THR A 224 3.49 18.63 23.14
N GLN A 225 3.83 17.52 23.81
CA GLN A 225 4.00 17.51 25.28
C GLN A 225 5.23 18.31 25.74
N ASN A 226 6.30 18.34 24.94
CA ASN A 226 7.52 19.09 25.25
C ASN A 226 7.44 20.58 24.91
N ASN A 227 6.36 21.02 24.24
CA ASN A 227 6.14 22.41 23.90
C ASN A 227 4.70 22.82 24.24
N PRO A 228 4.37 23.03 25.54
CA PRO A 228 3.02 23.40 25.97
C PRO A 228 2.59 24.83 25.54
N GLY A 229 3.35 25.46 24.63
CA GLY A 229 3.12 26.81 24.15
C GLY A 229 2.46 26.85 22.76
N HIS A 230 1.17 27.20 22.79
CA HIS A 230 0.31 27.82 21.77
C HIS A 230 -0.61 26.96 20.89
N PRO A 231 -1.90 27.35 20.75
CA PRO A 231 -2.72 28.25 21.59
C PRO A 231 -3.54 27.53 22.67
#